data_AF-A0A6I1QI30-F1
#
_entry.id   AF-A0A6I1QI30-F1
#
_cell.length_a   1.000
_cell.length_b   1.000
_cell.length_c   1.000
_cell.angle_alpha   90.00
_cell.angle_beta   90.00
_cell.angle_gamma   90.00
#
_symmetry.space_group_name_H-M   'P 1'
#
loop_
_entity.id
_entity.type
_entity.pdbx_description
1 polymer ?
#
loop_
_entity_poly.entity_id
_entity_poly.type
_entity_poly.pdbx_seq_one_letter_code
_entity_poly.pdbx_strand_id
1 'polypeptide(L)'
;MSSMILFPSLILSSPFALANTWNTIHLEDEFTGQKQEVTLVEDNQYAIALACGWGPRGSYYTPRVVFKSKLVNGGNPKPIAWKIDDKQGVRGNYWHLDSGFYGPNYGNEGQRMKDIADLLVNEMKTGNTILVSMDNKASSRLTLSGFAAKYDYVEKQCKDVYPKYDQYHTQRVFYKIN
;
A
#
# COMPACT_ATOMS: atom_id res chain seq x y z
N MET A 1 -32.78 46.49 -29.15
CA MET A 1 -33.23 45.26 -28.45
C MET A 1 -32.03 44.33 -28.39
N SER A 2 -31.45 44.18 -27.20
CA SER A 2 -30.24 43.39 -26.95
C SER A 2 -30.58 41.90 -26.87
N SER A 3 -29.79 41.05 -27.51
CA SER A 3 -29.72 39.62 -27.20
C SER A 3 -28.27 39.30 -26.82
N MET A 4 -28.05 39.14 -25.52
CA MET A 4 -26.83 38.51 -25.00
C MET A 4 -27.03 37.00 -25.12
N ILE A 5 -26.23 36.36 -25.96
CA ILE A 5 -26.10 34.91 -26.00
C ILE A 5 -25.12 34.53 -24.91
N LEU A 6 -25.63 33.94 -23.83
CA LEU A 6 -24.83 33.32 -22.77
C LEU A 6 -24.24 32.02 -23.31
N PHE A 7 -22.92 32.00 -23.51
CA PHE A 7 -22.18 30.76 -23.70
C PHE A 7 -22.05 30.04 -22.35
N PRO A 8 -22.47 28.78 -22.22
CA PRO A 8 -22.13 28.00 -21.04
C PRO A 8 -20.63 27.69 -21.09
N SER A 9 -19.89 28.25 -20.16
CA SER A 9 -18.52 27.87 -19.87
C SER A 9 -18.49 26.39 -19.50
N LEU A 10 -18.02 25.55 -20.41
CA LEU A 10 -17.62 24.18 -20.12
C LEU A 10 -16.54 24.24 -19.04
N ILE A 11 -16.93 23.93 -17.80
CA ILE A 11 -16.00 23.65 -16.71
C ILE A 11 -15.28 22.37 -17.12
N LEU A 12 -14.09 22.51 -17.71
CA LEU A 12 -13.15 21.41 -17.85
C LEU A 12 -12.80 20.94 -16.45
N SER A 13 -13.43 19.84 -16.04
CA SER A 13 -13.01 19.06 -14.90
C SER A 13 -11.55 18.66 -15.11
N SER A 14 -10.73 18.97 -14.12
CA SER A 14 -9.30 18.73 -14.12
C SER A 14 -9.01 17.24 -14.39
N PRO A 15 -7.91 16.91 -15.08
CA PRO A 15 -7.53 15.52 -15.27
C PRO A 15 -7.27 14.93 -13.90
N PHE A 16 -8.07 13.95 -13.51
CA PHE A 16 -7.68 13.00 -12.48
C PHE A 16 -6.42 12.30 -13.02
N ALA A 17 -5.26 12.78 -12.59
CA ALA A 17 -4.00 12.12 -12.85
C ALA A 17 -4.02 10.79 -12.08
N LEU A 18 -4.51 9.74 -12.74
CA LEU A 18 -4.38 8.38 -12.26
C LEU A 18 -2.88 8.09 -12.13
N ALA A 19 -2.45 7.70 -10.94
CA ALA A 19 -1.11 7.19 -10.71
C ALA A 19 -0.72 6.15 -11.77
N ASN A 20 0.50 6.28 -12.27
CA ASN A 20 1.00 5.55 -13.44
C ASN A 20 1.61 4.22 -13.01
N THR A 21 0.86 3.14 -13.20
CA THR A 21 1.33 1.74 -13.23
C THR A 21 2.03 1.22 -11.96
N TRP A 22 2.00 -0.09 -11.76
CA TRP A 22 2.74 -0.73 -10.68
C TRP A 22 4.20 -0.94 -11.08
N ASN A 23 5.11 -0.29 -10.36
CA ASN A 23 6.54 -0.33 -10.60
C ASN A 23 7.23 -1.15 -9.53
N THR A 24 8.24 -1.90 -9.92
CA THR A 24 9.10 -2.64 -9.01
C THR A 24 10.42 -1.88 -8.88
N ILE A 25 10.74 -1.45 -7.67
CA ILE A 25 11.97 -0.70 -7.36
C ILE A 25 12.85 -1.49 -6.39
N HIS A 26 14.13 -1.15 -6.35
CA HIS A 26 15.08 -1.69 -5.37
C HIS A 26 15.48 -0.58 -4.42
N LEU A 27 15.27 -0.79 -3.13
CA LEU A 27 15.78 0.04 -2.05
C LEU A 27 17.07 -0.60 -1.54
N GLU A 28 18.18 0.13 -1.54
CA GLU A 28 19.44 -0.35 -1.01
C GLU A 28 19.76 0.41 0.28
N ASP A 29 20.08 -0.34 1.35
CA ASP A 29 20.62 0.23 2.58
C ASP A 29 22.08 0.63 2.34
N GLU A 30 22.37 1.93 2.46
CA GLU A 30 23.70 2.49 2.18
C GLU A 30 24.78 2.04 3.16
N PHE A 31 24.41 1.57 4.36
CA PHE A 31 25.36 1.12 5.38
C PHE A 31 25.66 -0.38 5.27
N THR A 32 24.70 -1.18 4.83
CA THR A 32 24.84 -2.64 4.78
C THR A 32 24.90 -3.22 3.36
N GLY A 33 24.60 -2.41 2.33
CA GLY A 33 24.52 -2.81 0.93
C GLY A 33 23.35 -3.76 0.62
N GLN A 34 22.38 -3.84 1.53
CA GLN A 34 21.30 -4.80 1.40
C GLN A 34 20.14 -4.24 0.58
N LYS A 35 19.73 -5.02 -0.41
CA LYS A 35 18.66 -4.65 -1.35
C LYS A 35 17.32 -5.24 -0.93
N GLN A 36 16.29 -4.42 -1.03
CA GLN A 36 14.89 -4.77 -0.87
C GLN A 36 14.14 -4.43 -2.15
N GLU A 37 13.48 -5.42 -2.73
CA GLU A 37 12.55 -5.19 -3.83
C GLU A 37 11.19 -4.75 -3.26
N VAL A 38 10.66 -3.66 -3.79
CA VAL A 38 9.36 -3.11 -3.41
C VAL A 38 8.54 -2.87 -4.66
N THR A 39 7.36 -3.47 -4.75
CA THR A 39 6.43 -3.25 -5.85
C THR A 39 5.37 -2.25 -5.43
N LEU A 40 5.30 -1.08 -6.06
CA LEU A 40 4.46 0.02 -5.62
C LEU A 40 3.73 0.73 -6.76
N VAL A 41 2.63 1.39 -6.39
CA VAL A 41 1.92 2.39 -7.19
C VAL A 41 1.89 3.68 -6.40
N GLU A 42 2.12 4.81 -7.05
CA GLU A 42 2.22 6.09 -6.35
C GLU A 42 1.77 7.28 -7.20
N ASP A 43 1.38 8.34 -6.51
CA ASP A 43 1.17 9.66 -7.07
C ASP A 43 2.07 10.68 -6.34
N ASN A 44 1.72 11.96 -6.41
CA ASN A 44 2.47 13.03 -5.73
C ASN A 44 2.28 13.04 -4.21
N GLN A 45 1.25 12.38 -3.66
CA GLN A 45 0.93 12.43 -2.23
C GLN A 45 1.22 11.13 -1.51
N TYR A 46 0.88 10.00 -2.11
CA TYR A 46 0.93 8.69 -1.49
C TYR A 46 1.58 7.64 -2.39
N ALA A 47 2.17 6.64 -1.74
CA ALA A 47 2.55 5.39 -2.36
C ALA A 47 1.84 4.23 -1.65
N ILE A 48 1.35 3.26 -2.42
CA ILE A 48 0.92 1.96 -1.91
C ILE A 48 1.93 0.95 -2.42
N ALA A 49 2.49 0.17 -1.51
CA ALA A 49 3.45 -0.86 -1.85
C ALA A 49 3.02 -2.25 -1.39
N LEU A 50 3.54 -3.23 -2.10
CA LEU A 50 3.54 -4.64 -1.77
C LEU A 50 4.95 -5.01 -1.33
N ALA A 51 5.06 -5.54 -0.12
CA ALA A 51 6.31 -6.03 0.44
C ALA A 51 6.06 -7.35 1.17
N CYS A 52 7.05 -8.24 1.16
CA CYS A 52 6.97 -9.44 2.00
C CYS A 52 7.04 -9.06 3.48
N GLY A 53 6.21 -9.69 4.29
CA GLY A 53 6.34 -9.60 5.73
C GLY A 53 5.66 -10.76 6.44
N TRP A 54 5.85 -10.79 7.75
CA TRP A 54 5.25 -11.80 8.62
C TRP A 54 3.73 -11.77 8.53
N GLY A 55 3.13 -12.92 8.32
CA GLY A 55 1.71 -13.16 8.50
C GLY A 55 1.30 -13.13 9.97
N PRO A 56 0.01 -13.31 10.26
CA PRO A 56 -0.52 -13.33 11.62
C PRO A 56 0.24 -14.29 12.54
N ARG A 57 0.55 -13.83 13.75
CA ARG A 57 1.30 -14.59 14.78
C ARG A 57 2.71 -15.05 14.34
N GLY A 58 3.24 -14.45 13.27
CA GLY A 58 4.55 -14.78 12.76
C GLY A 58 4.65 -16.15 12.07
N SER A 59 3.55 -16.77 11.68
CA SER A 59 3.54 -18.17 11.23
C SER A 59 4.12 -18.42 9.82
N TYR A 60 3.99 -17.45 8.92
CA TYR A 60 4.44 -17.55 7.52
C TYR A 60 4.81 -16.17 6.96
N TYR A 61 5.42 -16.12 5.77
CA TYR A 61 5.62 -14.87 5.02
C TYR A 61 4.53 -14.70 3.97
N THR A 62 3.96 -13.49 3.88
CA THR A 62 2.89 -13.15 2.94
C THR A 62 3.05 -11.71 2.45
N PRO A 63 2.56 -11.36 1.25
CA PRO A 63 2.54 -9.98 0.81
C PRO A 63 1.71 -9.10 1.74
N ARG A 64 2.26 -7.96 2.11
CA ARG A 64 1.61 -6.91 2.89
C ARG A 64 1.36 -5.72 2.00
N VAL A 65 0.13 -5.21 2.05
CA VAL A 65 -0.18 -3.89 1.52
C VAL A 65 0.22 -2.85 2.55
N VAL A 66 1.09 -1.93 2.17
CA VAL A 66 1.61 -0.86 3.03
C VAL A 66 1.45 0.49 2.33
N PHE A 67 1.29 1.54 3.13
CA PHE A 67 1.00 2.89 2.68
C PHE A 67 2.13 3.83 3.09
N LYS A 68 2.50 4.78 2.24
CA LYS A 68 3.47 5.83 2.57
C LYS A 68 2.93 7.19 2.14
N SER A 69 3.10 8.19 3.00
CA SER A 69 2.92 9.59 2.63
C SER A 69 4.23 10.15 2.12
N LYS A 70 4.21 10.84 0.97
CA LYS A 70 5.36 11.60 0.46
C LYS A 70 5.51 12.97 1.12
N LEU A 71 4.46 13.45 1.78
CA LEU A 71 4.40 14.78 2.37
C LEU A 71 4.69 14.80 3.87
N VAL A 72 4.70 13.64 4.53
CA VAL A 72 4.80 13.56 5.99
C VAL A 72 5.64 12.34 6.41
N ASN A 73 6.66 12.58 7.23
CA ASN A 73 7.31 11.57 8.07
C ASN A 73 6.88 11.80 9.52
N GLY A 74 6.61 10.76 10.31
CA GLY A 74 6.21 10.94 11.70
C GLY A 74 6.13 9.67 12.55
N GLY A 75 5.76 9.85 13.82
CA GLY A 75 5.69 8.79 14.83
C GLY A 75 4.57 7.76 14.64
N ASN A 76 4.50 6.80 15.56
CA ASN A 76 3.58 5.66 15.55
C ASN A 76 2.47 5.76 16.60
N PRO A 77 1.26 5.20 16.33
CA PRO A 77 0.75 4.75 15.03
C PRO A 77 0.18 5.92 14.20
N LYS A 78 -0.04 5.71 12.89
CA LYS A 78 -0.64 6.68 11.97
C LYS A 78 -2.09 6.34 11.61
N PRO A 79 -3.03 7.30 11.66
CA PRO A 79 -4.39 7.05 11.21
C PRO A 79 -4.41 7.02 9.68
N ILE A 80 -4.89 5.91 9.11
CA ILE A 80 -5.06 5.72 7.67
C ILE A 80 -6.52 5.37 7.40
N ALA A 81 -7.07 6.01 6.38
CA ALA A 81 -8.37 5.68 5.82
C ALA A 81 -8.18 5.28 4.35
N TRP A 82 -8.89 4.23 3.93
CA TRP A 82 -8.95 3.82 2.54
C TRP A 82 -10.35 3.36 2.16
N LYS A 83 -10.67 3.44 0.86
CA LYS A 83 -11.84 2.79 0.27
C LYS A 83 -11.54 2.35 -1.15
N ILE A 84 -12.11 1.22 -1.57
CA ILE A 84 -11.97 0.67 -2.91
C ILE A 84 -13.21 1.00 -3.73
N ASP A 85 -13.02 1.69 -4.84
CA ASP A 85 -14.10 2.20 -5.70
C ASP A 85 -15.17 2.94 -4.87
N ASP A 86 -16.42 2.46 -4.90
CA ASP A 86 -17.57 2.99 -4.16
C ASP A 86 -17.97 2.14 -2.94
N LYS A 87 -17.12 1.19 -2.52
CA LYS A 87 -17.34 0.36 -1.33
C LYS A 87 -17.21 1.19 -0.04
N GLN A 88 -17.67 0.61 1.07
CA GLN A 88 -17.55 1.21 2.40
C GLN A 88 -16.08 1.41 2.76
N GLY A 89 -15.74 2.63 3.20
CA GLY A 89 -14.37 2.95 3.62
C GLY A 89 -14.02 2.36 4.98
N VAL A 90 -12.75 1.99 5.13
CA VAL A 90 -12.16 1.50 6.37
C VAL A 90 -11.18 2.53 6.92
N ARG A 91 -11.18 2.70 8.24
CA ARG A 91 -10.23 3.56 8.96
C ARG A 91 -9.59 2.78 10.11
N GLY A 92 -8.30 2.97 10.31
CA GLY A 92 -7.56 2.34 11.40
C GLY A 92 -6.25 3.05 11.71
N ASN A 93 -5.58 2.56 12.74
CA ASN A 93 -4.23 2.98 13.12
C ASN A 93 -3.23 1.97 12.59
N TYR A 94 -2.23 2.45 11.84
CA TYR A 94 -1.25 1.64 11.12
C TYR A 94 0.14 1.96 11.67
N TRP A 95 1.00 0.97 11.73
CA TRP A 95 2.30 1.08 12.37
C TRP A 95 3.39 1.26 11.32
N HIS A 96 4.38 2.09 11.64
CA HIS A 96 5.55 2.30 10.81
C HIS A 96 6.30 0.99 10.60
N LEU A 97 6.73 0.84 9.37
CA LEU A 97 7.61 -0.15 8.80
C LEU A 97 8.77 0.63 8.17
N ASP A 98 9.81 -0.07 7.73
CA ASP A 98 11.01 0.58 7.22
C ASP A 98 10.72 1.48 6.01
N SER A 99 11.66 2.38 5.75
CA SER A 99 11.61 3.31 4.60
C SER A 99 10.36 4.22 4.56
N GLY A 100 9.72 4.45 5.71
CA GLY A 100 8.58 5.37 5.87
C GLY A 100 7.23 4.78 5.45
N PHE A 101 7.12 3.46 5.33
CA PHE A 101 5.86 2.78 5.06
C PHE A 101 5.08 2.51 6.35
N TYR A 102 3.77 2.35 6.24
CA TYR A 102 2.87 2.05 7.34
C TYR A 102 1.93 0.90 6.96
N GLY A 103 1.75 -0.06 7.86
CA GLY A 103 0.92 -1.25 7.60
C GLY A 103 0.14 -1.72 8.84
N PRO A 104 -0.86 -2.61 8.67
CA PRO A 104 -1.54 -3.24 9.80
C PRO A 104 -0.53 -4.03 10.64
N ASN A 105 -0.43 -3.85 11.95
CA ASN A 105 0.56 -4.58 12.74
C ASN A 105 0.05 -5.97 13.13
N TYR A 106 0.61 -7.02 12.51
CA TYR A 106 0.20 -8.41 12.74
C TYR A 106 0.67 -9.02 14.07
N GLY A 107 1.30 -8.25 14.95
CA GLY A 107 1.70 -8.69 16.30
C GLY A 107 0.51 -8.98 17.21
N ASN A 108 0.44 -8.33 18.37
CA ASN A 108 -0.65 -8.56 19.35
C ASN A 108 -2.03 -8.04 18.90
N GLU A 109 -2.18 -7.46 17.70
CA GLU A 109 -3.45 -6.84 17.26
C GLU A 109 -4.51 -7.85 16.76
N GLY A 110 -4.22 -9.15 16.82
CA GLY A 110 -5.22 -10.22 16.79
C GLY A 110 -5.95 -10.44 15.45
N GLN A 111 -7.07 -11.18 15.52
CA GLN A 111 -7.87 -11.60 14.35
C GLN A 111 -8.41 -10.40 13.55
N ARG A 112 -8.77 -9.30 14.22
CA ARG A 112 -9.35 -8.12 13.58
C ARG A 112 -8.43 -7.49 12.52
N MET A 113 -7.14 -7.32 12.80
CA MET A 113 -6.23 -6.72 11.81
C MET A 113 -5.93 -7.65 10.65
N LYS A 114 -5.97 -8.97 10.88
CA LYS A 114 -5.96 -9.97 9.80
C LYS A 114 -7.19 -9.78 8.91
N ASP A 115 -8.38 -9.71 9.49
CA ASP A 115 -9.63 -9.56 8.71
C ASP A 115 -9.63 -8.26 7.88
N ILE A 116 -9.11 -7.16 8.43
CA ILE A 116 -8.95 -5.89 7.70
C ILE A 116 -7.95 -6.04 6.55
N ALA A 117 -6.82 -6.72 6.77
CA ALA A 117 -5.82 -6.93 5.72
C ALA A 117 -6.34 -7.86 4.61
N ASP A 118 -7.02 -8.95 4.97
CA ASP A 118 -7.64 -9.87 4.01
C ASP A 118 -8.72 -9.15 3.20
N LEU A 119 -9.56 -8.34 3.86
CA LEU A 119 -10.56 -7.50 3.18
C LEU A 119 -9.89 -6.56 2.18
N LEU A 120 -8.86 -5.82 2.61
CA LEU A 120 -8.12 -4.90 1.75
C LEU A 120 -7.57 -5.62 0.51
N VAL A 121 -6.90 -6.75 0.68
CA VAL A 121 -6.34 -7.53 -0.43
C VAL A 121 -7.43 -8.01 -1.37
N ASN A 122 -8.51 -8.62 -0.84
CA ASN A 122 -9.61 -9.15 -1.64
C ASN A 122 -10.32 -8.05 -2.45
N GLU A 123 -10.53 -6.89 -1.83
CA GLU A 123 -11.12 -5.76 -2.52
C GLU A 123 -10.17 -5.17 -3.55
N MET A 124 -8.87 -5.05 -3.26
CA MET A 124 -7.90 -4.53 -4.23
C MET A 124 -7.71 -5.47 -5.44
N LYS A 125 -7.84 -6.80 -5.27
CA LYS A 125 -7.78 -7.77 -6.37
C LYS A 125 -8.92 -7.61 -7.37
N THR A 126 -10.08 -7.09 -6.93
CA THR A 126 -11.30 -6.98 -7.74
C THR A 126 -11.67 -5.54 -8.11
N GLY A 127 -11.09 -4.57 -7.42
CA GLY A 127 -11.39 -3.15 -7.62
C GLY A 127 -10.53 -2.48 -8.70
N ASN A 128 -10.93 -1.27 -9.08
CA ASN A 128 -10.26 -0.48 -10.11
C ASN A 128 -9.41 0.65 -9.52
N THR A 129 -9.87 1.23 -8.42
CA THR A 129 -9.22 2.37 -7.76
C THR A 129 -9.27 2.25 -6.24
N ILE A 130 -8.29 2.86 -5.59
CA ILE A 130 -8.26 3.04 -4.14
C ILE A 130 -8.14 4.52 -3.81
N LEU A 131 -9.01 5.02 -2.94
CA LEU A 131 -8.88 6.33 -2.32
C LEU A 131 -8.19 6.15 -0.97
N VAL A 132 -7.09 6.87 -0.71
CA VAL A 132 -6.32 6.79 0.53
C VAL A 132 -6.19 8.18 1.14
N SER A 133 -6.25 8.26 2.47
CA SER A 133 -5.87 9.43 3.27
C SER A 133 -5.05 8.97 4.47
N MET A 134 -3.98 9.69 4.79
CA MET A 134 -3.12 9.42 5.94
C MET A 134 -3.00 10.67 6.80
N ASP A 135 -2.99 10.50 8.12
CA ASP A 135 -2.76 11.58 9.09
C ASP A 135 -3.76 12.75 8.95
N ASN A 136 -5.00 12.41 8.58
CA ASN A 136 -6.08 13.35 8.28
C ASN A 136 -5.72 14.42 7.22
N LYS A 137 -4.78 14.08 6.32
CA LYS A 137 -4.43 14.91 5.16
C LYS A 137 -5.38 14.63 3.99
N ALA A 138 -5.26 15.46 2.95
CA ALA A 138 -6.03 15.33 1.72
C ALA A 138 -5.96 13.90 1.17
N SER A 139 -7.08 13.39 0.68
CA SER A 139 -7.12 12.06 0.09
C SER A 139 -6.59 12.07 -1.34
N SER A 140 -5.97 10.99 -1.78
CA SER A 140 -5.67 10.77 -3.19
C SER A 140 -6.19 9.43 -3.69
N ARG A 141 -6.44 9.37 -5.01
CA ARG A 141 -6.95 8.19 -5.70
C ARG A 141 -5.85 7.58 -6.57
N LEU A 142 -5.56 6.30 -6.33
CA LEU A 142 -4.56 5.53 -7.05
C LEU A 142 -5.24 4.42 -7.86
N THR A 143 -4.63 4.00 -8.98
CA THR A 143 -5.12 2.87 -9.79
C THR A 143 -4.77 1.53 -9.13
N LEU A 144 -5.67 0.56 -9.28
CA LEU A 144 -5.46 -0.84 -8.92
C LEU A 144 -5.27 -1.75 -10.13
N SER A 145 -5.25 -1.19 -11.34
CA SER A 145 -4.97 -1.95 -12.56
C SER A 145 -3.66 -2.72 -12.43
N GLY A 146 -3.72 -4.05 -12.56
CA GLY A 146 -2.57 -4.94 -12.41
C GLY A 146 -2.22 -5.33 -10.97
N PHE A 147 -2.97 -4.88 -9.96
CA PHE A 147 -2.72 -5.21 -8.55
C PHE A 147 -2.70 -6.74 -8.33
N ALA A 148 -3.69 -7.47 -8.84
CA ALA A 148 -3.77 -8.93 -8.63
C ALA A 148 -2.50 -9.65 -9.14
N ALA A 149 -2.06 -9.33 -10.36
CA ALA A 149 -0.85 -9.91 -10.93
C ALA A 149 0.41 -9.56 -10.13
N LYS A 150 0.52 -8.32 -9.64
CA LYS A 150 1.64 -7.88 -8.80
C LYS A 150 1.60 -8.48 -7.40
N TYR A 151 0.42 -8.65 -6.83
CA TYR A 151 0.23 -9.35 -5.56
C TYR A 151 0.70 -10.80 -5.67
N ASP A 152 0.26 -11.51 -6.70
CA ASP A 152 0.63 -12.92 -6.91
C ASP A 152 2.14 -13.07 -7.23
N TYR A 153 2.72 -12.12 -7.95
CA TYR A 153 4.17 -12.03 -8.13
C TYR A 153 4.91 -11.91 -6.79
N VAL A 154 4.53 -10.94 -5.95
CA VAL A 154 5.14 -10.76 -4.62
C VAL A 154 4.86 -11.97 -3.72
N GLU A 155 3.69 -12.60 -3.81
CA GLU A 155 3.36 -13.81 -3.05
C GLU A 155 4.32 -14.95 -3.38
N LYS A 156 4.63 -15.13 -4.67
CA LYS A 156 5.64 -16.08 -5.12
C LYS A 156 7.01 -15.75 -4.54
N GLN A 157 7.44 -14.48 -4.58
CA GLN A 157 8.70 -14.06 -3.96
C GLN A 157 8.72 -14.36 -2.45
N CYS A 158 7.65 -14.07 -1.72
CA CYS A 158 7.58 -14.34 -0.28
C CYS A 158 7.65 -15.85 0.02
N LYS A 159 7.05 -16.68 -0.83
CA LYS A 159 7.14 -18.15 -0.73
C LYS A 159 8.55 -18.65 -1.03
N ASP A 160 9.27 -18.04 -1.97
CA ASP A 160 10.64 -18.44 -2.33
C ASP A 160 11.67 -18.04 -1.24
N VAL A 161 11.39 -17.01 -0.44
CA VAL A 161 12.14 -16.70 0.78
C VAL A 161 11.88 -17.75 1.88
N TYR A 162 10.67 -18.33 1.93
CA TYR A 162 10.19 -19.14 3.05
C TYR A 162 10.82 -20.55 3.22
N PRO A 163 11.31 -21.31 2.21
CA PRO A 163 11.96 -22.59 2.50
C PRO A 163 13.43 -22.44 2.95
N LYS A 164 13.99 -21.23 3.06
CA LYS A 164 15.41 -21.03 3.42
C LYS A 164 15.70 -20.70 4.88
N TYR A 165 14.70 -20.49 5.74
CA TYR A 165 14.94 -20.06 7.13
C TYR A 165 13.98 -20.69 8.16
N ASP A 166 14.56 -20.91 9.34
CA ASP A 166 14.26 -21.86 10.41
C ASP A 166 12.85 -21.81 11.04
N GLN A 167 12.38 -22.97 11.54
CA GLN A 167 11.06 -23.23 12.16
C GLN A 167 10.82 -22.50 13.50
N TYR A 168 11.70 -21.58 13.93
CA TYR A 168 11.77 -21.06 15.31
C TYR A 168 11.71 -19.51 15.44
N HIS A 169 10.94 -18.84 14.59
CA HIS A 169 10.31 -17.51 14.79
C HIS A 169 10.91 -16.53 15.82
N THR A 170 12.14 -16.00 15.62
CA THR A 170 12.70 -15.03 16.59
C THR A 170 13.43 -13.80 16.03
N GLN A 171 13.71 -13.69 14.72
CA GLN A 171 14.41 -12.52 14.19
C GLN A 171 13.67 -11.84 13.05
N ARG A 172 13.52 -10.51 13.12
CA ARG A 172 12.98 -9.67 12.04
C ARG A 172 13.83 -9.88 10.78
N VAL A 173 13.35 -10.67 9.82
CA VAL A 173 14.00 -10.73 8.50
C VAL A 173 13.58 -9.49 7.72
N PHE A 174 14.43 -8.49 7.80
CA PHE A 174 14.80 -7.69 6.63
C PHE A 174 15.60 -8.68 5.75
N TYR A 175 15.34 -8.87 4.44
CA TYR A 175 16.38 -9.12 3.40
C TYR A 175 16.00 -9.88 2.12
N LYS A 176 16.63 -9.34 1.06
CA LYS A 176 17.21 -9.89 -0.17
C LYS A 176 16.30 -10.65 -1.14
N ILE A 177 16.02 -9.95 -2.24
CA ILE A 177 15.92 -10.56 -3.57
C ILE A 177 17.31 -10.43 -4.23
N ASN A 178 17.82 -11.53 -4.77
CA ASN A 178 19.16 -11.66 -5.36
C ASN A 178 19.37 -10.73 -6.56
#